data_AF-A0A920TLA0-F1
#
_entry.id   AF-A0A920TLA0-F1
#
_cell.length_a   1.000
_cell.length_b   1.000
_cell.length_c   1.000
_cell.angle_alpha   90.00
_cell.angle_beta   90.00
_cell.angle_gamma   90.00
#
_symmetry.space_group_name_H-M   'P 1'
#
loop_
_entity.id
_entity.type
_entity.pdbx_description
1 polymer ?
#
loop_
_entity_poly.entity_id
_entity_poly.type
_entity_poly.pdbx_seq_one_letter_code
_entity_poly.pdbx_strand_id
1 'polypeptide(L)'
;MDFGTLIGLFAGVGIIAIGVLRGGGDLYWFFSLNSVLIVFGGTLAAAMVNYPLKNILGLFGVLKNAFSSEEYDYQGVIGELVEKGEKARKNGVLSLEADLPLIESTFLRNGIELAINERDSARLRNYLNLEMSNIQNRHKMGQEIFFYLGAYAPAFGMLGTVMGLIIMMNNFSGGSVADLNSIDFDVAKKFAQLLGGWVWP
;
A
#
# COMPACT_ATOMS: atom_id res chain seq x y z
N MET A 1 -4.38 -17.73 -2.08
CA MET A 1 -4.10 -16.56 -1.21
C MET A 1 -2.67 -16.65 -0.75
N ASP A 2 -1.94 -15.54 -0.73
CA ASP A 2 -0.55 -15.56 -0.26
C ASP A 2 -0.55 -15.48 1.28
N PHE A 3 -0.31 -16.64 1.92
CA PHE A 3 -0.22 -16.75 3.38
C PHE A 3 0.92 -15.90 3.94
N GLY A 4 2.00 -15.66 3.18
CA GLY A 4 3.12 -14.84 3.62
C GLY A 4 2.73 -13.38 3.84
N THR A 5 2.07 -12.79 2.83
CA THR A 5 1.54 -11.41 2.92
C THR A 5 0.55 -11.25 4.08
N LEU A 6 -0.33 -12.24 4.29
CA LEU A 6 -1.33 -12.20 5.36
C LEU A 6 -0.68 -12.26 6.75
N ILE A 7 0.22 -13.22 6.98
CA ILE A 7 0.90 -13.41 8.26
C ILE A 7 1.76 -12.19 8.60
N GLY A 8 2.49 -11.64 7.61
CA GLY A 8 3.31 -10.45 7.80
C GLY A 8 2.50 -9.23 8.25
N LEU A 9 1.34 -8.99 7.62
CA LEU A 9 0.43 -7.90 7.97
C LEU A 9 -0.06 -8.04 9.43
N PHE A 10 -0.58 -9.21 9.81
CA PHE A 10 -1.11 -9.45 11.15
C PHE A 10 -0.02 -9.43 12.23
N ALA A 11 1.17 -9.98 11.94
CA ALA A 11 2.31 -9.94 12.85
C ALA A 11 2.76 -8.49 13.11
N GLY A 12 2.87 -7.67 12.06
CA GLY A 12 3.26 -6.26 12.17
C GLY A 12 2.28 -5.45 13.03
N VAL A 13 0.98 -5.56 12.74
CA VAL A 13 -0.07 -4.89 13.54
C VAL A 13 -0.08 -5.42 14.98
N GLY A 14 0.08 -6.73 15.16
CA GLY A 14 0.10 -7.38 16.47
C GLY A 14 1.23 -6.89 17.37
N ILE A 15 2.45 -6.73 16.82
CA ILE A 15 3.59 -6.20 17.58
C ILE A 15 3.33 -4.77 18.05
N ILE A 16 2.78 -3.91 17.18
CA ILE A 16 2.42 -2.53 17.53
C ILE A 16 1.36 -2.51 18.65
N ALA A 17 0.31 -3.33 18.51
CA ALA A 17 -0.76 -3.41 19.51
C ALA A 17 -0.26 -3.89 20.88
N ILE A 18 0.59 -4.94 20.91
CA ILE A 18 1.20 -5.43 22.14
C ILE A 18 2.08 -4.34 22.79
N GLY A 19 2.80 -3.56 21.99
CA GLY A 19 3.61 -2.44 22.45
C GLY A 19 2.77 -1.37 23.15
N VAL A 20 1.65 -0.97 22.56
CA VAL A 20 0.73 0.02 23.13
C VAL A 20 0.11 -0.49 24.44
N LEU A 21 -0.40 -1.73 24.45
CA LEU A 21 -1.04 -2.32 25.62
C LEU A 21 -0.06 -2.49 26.80
N ARG A 22 1.19 -2.88 26.53
CA ARG A 22 2.23 -2.98 27.58
C ARG A 22 2.71 -1.62 28.08
N GLY A 23 2.57 -0.58 27.27
CA GLY A 23 2.88 0.81 27.66
C GLY A 23 1.85 1.44 28.62
N GLY A 24 0.77 0.73 28.97
CA GLY A 24 -0.25 1.22 29.91
C GLY A 24 -1.21 2.25 29.31
N GLY A 25 -1.24 2.41 27.98
CA GLY A 25 -2.18 3.30 27.28
C GLY A 25 -3.41 2.55 26.80
N ASP A 26 -4.58 3.19 26.91
CA ASP A 26 -5.80 2.69 26.29
C ASP A 26 -5.69 2.77 24.75
N LEU A 27 -6.02 1.68 24.06
CA LEU A 27 -6.00 1.61 22.59
C LEU A 27 -6.87 2.71 21.94
N TYR A 28 -7.90 3.15 22.66
CA TYR A 28 -8.82 4.21 22.24
C TYR A 28 -8.12 5.56 22.04
N TRP A 29 -7.05 5.86 22.79
CA TRP A 29 -6.33 7.13 22.66
C TRP A 29 -5.51 7.22 21.37
N PHE A 30 -5.11 6.08 20.81
CA PHE A 30 -4.32 6.01 19.58
C PHE A 30 -5.20 5.97 18.32
N PHE A 31 -6.49 5.64 18.48
CA PHE A 31 -7.43 5.59 17.37
C PHE A 31 -8.24 6.88 17.27
N SER A 32 -7.68 7.86 16.56
CA SER A 32 -8.35 9.13 16.28
C SER A 32 -8.80 9.20 14.81
N LEU A 33 -10.09 9.43 14.60
CA LEU A 33 -10.68 9.53 13.27
C LEU A 33 -10.08 10.71 12.48
N ASN A 34 -9.73 11.80 13.18
CA ASN A 34 -9.07 12.97 12.60
C ASN A 34 -7.68 12.64 12.08
N SER A 35 -6.86 11.90 12.84
CA SER A 35 -5.51 11.51 12.43
C SER A 35 -5.55 10.58 11.21
N VAL A 36 -6.50 9.63 11.18
CA VAL A 36 -6.69 8.74 10.03
C VAL A 36 -7.09 9.55 8.79
N LEU A 37 -8.01 10.51 8.93
CA LEU A 37 -8.44 11.36 7.82
C LEU A 37 -7.30 12.22 7.26
N ILE A 38 -6.44 12.77 8.11
CA ILE A 38 -5.28 13.56 7.67
C ILE A 38 -4.28 12.70 6.91
N VAL A 39 -3.91 11.53 7.45
CA VAL A 39 -2.90 10.67 6.83
C VAL A 39 -3.46 10.03 5.57
N PHE A 40 -4.63 9.40 5.64
CA PHE A 40 -5.22 8.71 4.50
C PHE A 40 -5.76 9.68 3.44
N GLY A 41 -6.45 10.75 3.86
CA GLY A 41 -6.94 11.78 2.95
C GLY A 41 -5.80 12.59 2.33
N GLY A 42 -4.78 12.95 3.11
CA GLY A 42 -3.60 13.67 2.61
C GLY A 42 -2.78 12.84 1.62
N THR A 43 -2.54 11.56 1.92
CA THR A 43 -1.84 10.66 0.99
C THR A 43 -2.61 10.41 -0.29
N LEU A 44 -3.93 10.20 -0.20
CA LEU A 44 -4.77 10.01 -1.38
C LEU A 44 -4.83 11.29 -2.24
N ALA A 45 -4.96 12.46 -1.60
CA ALA A 45 -4.92 13.74 -2.30
C ALA A 45 -3.57 13.97 -2.98
N ALA A 46 -2.45 13.69 -2.30
CA ALA A 46 -1.12 13.77 -2.89
C ALA A 46 -0.96 12.80 -4.07
N ALA A 47 -1.52 11.60 -3.99
CA ALA A 47 -1.53 10.65 -5.11
C ALA A 47 -2.35 11.17 -6.30
N MET A 48 -3.50 11.81 -6.06
CA MET A 48 -4.34 12.44 -7.10
C MET A 48 -3.66 13.61 -7.80
N VAL A 49 -2.73 14.30 -7.13
CA VAL A 49 -1.91 15.36 -7.75
C VAL A 49 -0.85 14.78 -8.68
N ASN A 50 -0.27 13.62 -8.33
CA ASN A 50 0.83 13.01 -9.09
C ASN A 50 0.35 12.09 -10.22
N TYR A 51 -0.84 11.48 -10.09
CA TYR A 51 -1.34 10.48 -11.03
C TYR A 51 -2.77 10.78 -11.51
N PRO A 52 -3.09 10.43 -12.77
CA PRO A 52 -4.44 10.59 -13.29
C PRO A 52 -5.42 9.66 -12.55
N LEU A 53 -6.65 10.14 -12.35
CA LEU A 53 -7.69 9.47 -11.56
C LEU A 53 -7.97 8.03 -12.01
N LYS A 54 -7.86 7.76 -13.32
CA LYS A 54 -8.03 6.43 -13.92
C LYS A 54 -7.08 5.39 -13.32
N ASN A 55 -5.84 5.78 -13.03
CA ASN A 55 -4.83 4.87 -12.48
C ASN A 55 -5.09 4.59 -11.00
N ILE A 56 -5.58 5.59 -10.26
CA ILE A 56 -5.94 5.46 -8.84
C ILE A 56 -7.14 4.53 -8.68
N LEU A 57 -8.16 4.65 -9.54
CA LEU A 57 -9.29 3.72 -9.55
C LEU A 57 -8.87 2.29 -9.90
N GLY A 58 -7.83 2.14 -10.74
CA GLY A 58 -7.23 0.84 -11.08
C GLY A 58 -6.48 0.17 -9.92
N LEU A 59 -6.13 0.89 -8.85
CA LEU A 59 -5.40 0.34 -7.70
C LEU A 59 -6.18 -0.75 -6.98
N PHE A 60 -7.51 -0.67 -6.94
CA PHE A 60 -8.34 -1.70 -6.28
C PHE A 60 -8.15 -3.08 -6.93
N GLY A 61 -8.00 -3.12 -8.25
CA GLY A 61 -7.71 -4.36 -8.98
C GLY A 61 -6.31 -4.90 -8.67
N VAL A 62 -5.31 -4.01 -8.61
CA VAL A 62 -3.93 -4.38 -8.26
C VAL A 62 -3.85 -4.87 -6.81
N LEU A 63 -4.55 -4.23 -5.88
CA LEU A 63 -4.63 -4.63 -4.48
C LEU A 63 -5.26 -6.01 -4.34
N LYS A 64 -6.34 -6.29 -5.06
CA LYS A 64 -6.96 -7.62 -5.11
C LYS A 64 -5.96 -8.68 -5.59
N ASN A 65 -5.21 -8.38 -6.64
CA ASN A 65 -4.18 -9.28 -7.16
C ASN A 65 -3.01 -9.47 -6.17
N ALA A 66 -2.69 -8.49 -5.32
CA ALA A 66 -1.66 -8.65 -4.29
C ALA A 66 -2.07 -9.65 -3.18
N PHE A 67 -3.37 -9.73 -2.85
CA PHE A 67 -3.89 -10.71 -1.87
C PHE A 67 -4.26 -12.06 -2.53
N SER A 68 -4.48 -12.08 -3.83
CA SER A 68 -4.72 -13.28 -4.61
C SER A 68 -3.40 -13.93 -4.99
N SER A 69 -3.11 -15.11 -4.43
CA SER A 69 -1.99 -15.91 -4.93
C SER A 69 -2.50 -16.67 -6.13
N GLU A 70 -2.04 -16.29 -7.32
CA GLU A 70 -2.20 -17.06 -8.54
C GLU A 70 -1.05 -18.06 -8.57
N GLU A 71 -1.35 -19.33 -8.30
CA GLU A 71 -0.37 -20.40 -8.37
C GLU A 71 -0.17 -20.74 -9.85
N TYR A 72 0.89 -20.19 -10.44
CA TYR A 72 1.22 -20.48 -11.83
C TYR A 72 1.76 -21.91 -11.95
N ASP A 73 1.01 -22.78 -12.63
CA ASP A 73 1.50 -24.10 -13.01
C ASP A 73 2.48 -23.99 -14.19
N TYR A 74 3.75 -23.78 -13.86
CA TYR A 74 4.81 -23.74 -14.87
C TYR A 74 4.96 -25.06 -15.63
N GLN A 75 4.69 -26.20 -14.99
CA GLN A 75 4.82 -27.50 -15.66
C GLN A 75 3.69 -27.73 -16.65
N GLY A 76 2.46 -27.37 -16.29
CA GLY A 76 1.31 -27.38 -17.20
C GLY A 76 1.53 -26.52 -18.43
N VAL A 77 2.04 -25.29 -18.26
CA VAL A 77 2.35 -24.39 -19.38
C VAL A 77 3.44 -24.96 -20.30
N ILE A 78 4.49 -25.57 -19.75
CA ILE A 78 5.52 -26.24 -20.56
C ILE A 78 4.91 -27.40 -21.36
N GLY A 79 4.07 -28.21 -20.72
CA GLY A 79 3.37 -29.32 -21.38
C GLY A 79 2.50 -28.83 -22.53
N GLU A 80 1.72 -27.77 -22.30
CA GLU A 80 0.87 -27.14 -23.32
C GLU A 80 1.70 -26.63 -24.51
N LEU A 81 2.81 -25.93 -24.25
CA LEU A 81 3.71 -25.43 -25.31
C LEU A 81 4.32 -26.57 -26.14
N VAL A 82 4.72 -27.66 -25.50
CA VAL A 82 5.27 -28.84 -26.20
C VAL A 82 4.20 -29.50 -27.07
N GLU A 83 2.99 -29.70 -26.53
CA GLU A 83 1.87 -30.29 -27.27
C GLU A 83 1.52 -29.47 -28.52
N LYS A 84 1.38 -28.14 -28.37
CA LYS A 84 1.12 -27.25 -29.51
C LYS A 84 2.29 -27.21 -30.49
N GLY A 85 3.53 -27.25 -30.01
CA GLY A 85 4.73 -27.35 -30.85
C GLY A 85 4.76 -28.63 -31.69
N GLU A 86 4.42 -29.78 -31.10
CA GLU A 86 4.32 -31.05 -31.82
C GLU A 86 3.22 -31.04 -32.87
N LYS A 87 2.05 -30.50 -32.52
CA LYS A 87 0.90 -30.39 -33.44
C LYS A 87 1.24 -29.50 -34.63
N ALA A 88 1.87 -28.34 -34.38
CA ALA A 88 2.36 -27.45 -35.43
C ALA A 88 3.40 -28.11 -36.34
N ARG A 89 4.28 -28.96 -35.79
CA ARG A 89 5.28 -29.70 -36.58
C ARG A 89 4.66 -30.77 -37.46
N LYS A 90 3.66 -31.51 -36.97
CA LYS A 90 3.00 -32.61 -37.69
C LYS A 90 1.99 -32.12 -38.73
N ASN A 91 1.17 -31.14 -38.37
CA ASN A 91 -0.01 -30.72 -39.14
C ASN A 91 0.09 -29.28 -39.69
N GLY A 92 1.20 -28.57 -39.41
CA GLY A 92 1.39 -27.16 -39.77
C GLY A 92 0.80 -26.20 -38.75
N VAL A 93 1.25 -24.94 -38.78
CA VAL A 93 0.88 -23.89 -37.80
C VAL A 93 -0.62 -23.56 -37.83
N LEU A 94 -1.27 -23.64 -38.99
CA LEU A 94 -2.71 -23.38 -39.15
C LEU A 94 -3.58 -24.36 -38.35
N SER A 95 -3.07 -25.56 -38.08
CA SER A 95 -3.80 -26.56 -37.27
C SER A 95 -4.03 -26.13 -35.82
N LEU A 96 -3.34 -25.08 -35.35
CA LEU A 96 -3.49 -24.50 -34.02
C LEU A 96 -4.71 -23.57 -33.91
N GLU A 97 -5.31 -23.14 -35.02
CA GLU A 97 -6.48 -22.25 -35.01
C GLU A 97 -7.67 -22.88 -34.26
N ALA A 98 -7.86 -24.19 -34.42
CA ALA A 98 -8.90 -24.95 -33.72
C ALA A 98 -8.70 -24.99 -32.20
N ASP A 99 -7.48 -24.76 -31.71
CA ASP A 99 -7.14 -24.82 -30.29
C ASP A 99 -7.18 -23.44 -29.62
N LEU A 100 -7.24 -22.34 -30.39
CA LEU A 100 -7.29 -20.97 -29.85
C LEU A 100 -8.37 -20.76 -28.77
N PRO A 101 -9.60 -21.31 -28.89
CA PRO A 101 -10.62 -21.15 -27.87
C PRO A 101 -10.33 -21.88 -26.56
N LEU A 102 -9.48 -22.91 -26.60
CA LEU A 102 -9.15 -23.77 -25.45
C LEU A 102 -8.02 -23.21 -24.60
N ILE A 103 -7.25 -22.24 -25.12
CA ILE A 103 -6.11 -21.64 -24.42
C ILE A 103 -6.63 -20.60 -23.42
N GLU A 104 -6.37 -20.82 -22.14
CA GLU A 104 -6.79 -19.91 -21.06
C GLU A 104 -5.99 -18.60 -21.06
N SER A 105 -4.68 -18.69 -21.34
CA SER A 105 -3.78 -17.53 -21.36
C SER A 105 -4.03 -16.65 -22.58
N THR A 106 -4.46 -15.42 -22.35
CA THR A 106 -4.65 -14.41 -23.42
C THR A 106 -3.34 -14.09 -24.15
N PHE A 107 -2.20 -14.08 -23.45
CA PHE A 107 -0.89 -13.87 -24.06
C PHE A 107 -0.53 -14.99 -25.05
N LEU A 108 -0.72 -16.26 -24.64
CA LEU A 108 -0.41 -17.41 -25.49
C LEU A 108 -1.36 -17.48 -26.69
N ARG A 109 -2.65 -17.21 -26.48
CA ARG A 109 -3.66 -17.15 -27.55
C ARG A 109 -3.31 -16.11 -28.60
N ASN A 110 -3.04 -14.86 -28.19
CA ASN A 110 -2.65 -13.79 -29.11
C ASN A 110 -1.35 -14.12 -29.85
N GLY A 111 -0.38 -14.75 -29.17
CA GLY A 111 0.87 -15.16 -29.77
C GLY A 111 0.70 -16.23 -30.86
N ILE A 112 -0.15 -17.23 -30.64
CA ILE A 112 -0.45 -18.26 -31.63
C ILE A 112 -1.26 -17.69 -32.80
N GLU A 113 -2.24 -16.84 -32.53
CA GLU A 113 -3.02 -16.14 -33.56
C GLU A 113 -2.11 -15.28 -34.47
N LEU A 114 -1.15 -14.57 -33.88
CA LEU A 114 -0.16 -13.82 -34.65
C LEU A 114 0.79 -14.74 -35.42
N ALA A 115 1.19 -15.88 -34.85
CA ALA A 115 2.06 -16.85 -35.52
C ALA A 115 1.40 -17.53 -36.74
N ILE A 116 0.07 -17.66 -36.74
CA ILE A 116 -0.70 -18.15 -37.90
C ILE A 116 -0.67 -17.12 -39.05
N ASN A 117 -0.79 -15.83 -38.70
CA ASN A 117 -0.91 -14.73 -39.67
C ASN A 117 0.44 -14.17 -40.16
N GLU A 118 1.47 -14.16 -39.31
CA GLU A 118 2.78 -13.59 -39.60
C GLU A 118 3.79 -14.70 -39.91
N ARG A 119 4.37 -14.68 -41.12
CA ARG A 119 5.37 -15.69 -41.54
C ARG A 119 6.79 -15.34 -41.07
N ASP A 120 7.04 -14.10 -40.68
CA ASP A 120 8.34 -13.66 -40.19
C ASP A 120 8.50 -13.88 -38.68
N SER A 121 9.30 -14.88 -38.32
CA SER A 121 9.66 -15.19 -36.93
C SER A 121 10.29 -14.02 -36.16
N ALA A 122 11.00 -13.12 -36.83
CA ALA A 122 11.64 -11.97 -36.19
C ALA A 122 10.60 -10.93 -35.76
N ARG A 123 9.60 -10.68 -36.61
CA ARG A 123 8.46 -9.78 -36.29
C ARG A 123 7.61 -10.33 -35.17
N LEU A 124 7.28 -11.63 -35.22
CA LEU A 124 6.54 -12.31 -34.16
C LEU A 124 7.24 -12.15 -32.81
N ARG A 125 8.55 -12.42 -32.76
CA ARG A 125 9.34 -12.27 -31.53
C ARG A 125 9.35 -10.82 -31.03
N ASN A 126 9.49 -9.85 -31.92
CA ASN A 126 9.44 -8.43 -31.55
C ASN A 126 8.08 -8.05 -30.97
N TYR A 127 6.99 -8.53 -31.56
CA TYR A 127 5.64 -8.29 -31.05
C TYR A 127 5.45 -8.88 -29.63
N LEU A 128 5.81 -10.15 -29.44
CA LEU A 128 5.69 -10.81 -28.13
C LEU A 128 6.54 -10.11 -27.07
N ASN A 129 7.74 -9.65 -27.42
CA ASN A 129 8.58 -8.85 -26.52
C ASN A 129 7.94 -7.49 -26.18
N LEU A 130 7.33 -6.82 -27.15
CA LEU A 130 6.60 -5.55 -26.92
C LEU A 130 5.38 -5.77 -26.02
N GLU A 131 4.61 -6.82 -26.25
CA GLU A 131 3.46 -7.18 -25.42
C GLU A 131 3.90 -7.49 -23.98
N MET A 132 4.95 -8.29 -23.80
CA MET A 132 5.54 -8.57 -22.49
C MET A 132 6.01 -7.28 -21.79
N SER A 133 6.69 -6.39 -22.51
CA SER A 133 7.13 -5.08 -21.99
C SER A 133 5.93 -4.21 -21.57
N ASN A 134 4.84 -4.20 -22.34
CA ASN A 134 3.62 -3.49 -21.99
C ASN A 134 2.95 -4.05 -20.73
N ILE A 135 2.90 -5.38 -20.58
CA ILE A 135 2.39 -6.04 -19.38
C ILE A 135 3.25 -5.63 -18.17
N GLN A 136 4.57 -5.72 -18.28
CA GLN A 136 5.51 -5.31 -17.23
C GLN A 136 5.35 -3.84 -16.85
N ASN A 137 5.25 -2.93 -17.82
CA ASN A 137 5.05 -1.51 -17.58
C ASN A 137 3.73 -1.23 -16.84
N ARG A 138 2.65 -1.93 -17.17
CA ARG A 138 1.38 -1.82 -16.47
C ARG A 138 1.50 -2.27 -15.00
N HIS A 139 2.18 -3.39 -14.74
CA HIS A 139 2.42 -3.85 -13.36
C HIS A 139 3.31 -2.89 -12.58
N LYS A 140 4.40 -2.41 -13.22
CA LYS A 140 5.32 -1.44 -12.63
C LYS A 140 4.61 -0.14 -12.26
N MET A 141 3.74 0.37 -13.13
CA MET A 141 2.94 1.56 -12.85
C MET A 141 2.03 1.37 -11.62
N GLY A 142 1.40 0.20 -11.49
CA GLY A 142 0.61 -0.13 -10.30
C GLY A 142 1.45 -0.17 -9.02
N GLN A 143 2.61 -0.81 -9.07
CA GLN A 143 3.55 -0.89 -7.94
C GLN A 143 4.10 0.50 -7.54
N GLU A 144 4.43 1.32 -8.52
CA GLU A 144 4.99 2.65 -8.31
C GLU A 144 4.05 3.53 -7.47
N ILE A 145 2.75 3.49 -7.78
CA ILE A 145 1.75 4.26 -7.01
C ILE A 145 1.69 3.80 -5.54
N PHE A 146 1.75 2.48 -5.26
CA PHE A 146 1.82 1.98 -3.88
C PHE A 146 3.11 2.41 -3.17
N PHE A 147 4.24 2.42 -3.89
CA PHE A 147 5.51 2.90 -3.35
C PHE A 147 5.43 4.39 -2.97
N TYR A 148 4.84 5.23 -3.83
CA TYR A 148 4.59 6.63 -3.50
C TYR A 148 3.64 6.81 -2.32
N LEU A 149 2.51 6.09 -2.30
CA LEU A 149 1.57 6.14 -1.17
C LEU A 149 2.26 5.76 0.15
N GLY A 150 3.10 4.71 0.13
CA GLY A 150 3.89 4.30 1.28
C GLY A 150 4.96 5.31 1.69
N ALA A 151 5.56 6.03 0.74
CA ALA A 151 6.55 7.08 1.02
C ALA A 151 5.92 8.37 1.58
N TYR A 152 4.72 8.75 1.12
CA TYR A 152 4.04 9.95 1.58
C TYR A 152 3.29 9.76 2.90
N ALA A 153 2.86 8.54 3.25
CA ALA A 153 2.10 8.30 4.48
C ALA A 153 2.82 8.73 5.76
N PRO A 154 4.13 8.43 5.96
CA PRO A 154 4.87 8.94 7.12
C PRO A 154 4.98 10.46 7.15
N ALA A 155 5.13 11.11 5.99
CA ALA A 155 5.23 12.57 5.91
C ALA A 155 3.93 13.26 6.36
N PHE A 156 2.76 12.79 5.91
CA PHE A 156 1.48 13.28 6.40
C PHE A 156 1.22 12.91 7.86
N GLY A 157 1.75 11.78 8.34
CA GLY A 157 1.75 11.43 9.76
C GLY A 157 2.48 12.45 10.62
N MET A 158 3.67 12.87 10.20
CA MET A 158 4.42 13.94 10.88
C MET A 158 3.70 15.28 10.83
N LEU A 159 3.10 15.66 9.69
CA LEU A 159 2.24 16.86 9.63
C LEU A 159 1.07 16.79 10.63
N GLY A 160 0.45 15.61 10.77
CA GLY A 160 -0.59 15.36 11.77
C GLY A 160 -0.11 15.62 13.20
N THR A 161 1.11 15.20 13.54
CA THR A 161 1.69 15.48 14.87
C THR A 161 1.88 16.98 15.12
N VAL A 162 2.33 17.74 14.11
CA VAL A 162 2.49 19.19 14.22
C VAL A 162 1.13 19.88 14.41
N MET A 163 0.11 19.50 13.63
CA MET A 163 -1.24 20.03 13.82
C MET A 163 -1.82 19.70 15.20
N GLY A 164 -1.58 18.48 15.69
CA GLY A 164 -2.00 18.08 17.04
C GLY A 164 -1.36 18.94 18.13
N LEU A 165 -0.06 19.22 18.02
CA LEU A 165 0.64 20.11 18.94
C LEU A 165 0.11 21.55 18.87
N ILE A 166 -0.20 22.07 17.68
CA ILE A 166 -0.80 23.41 17.52
C ILE A 166 -2.16 23.49 18.23
N ILE A 167 -3.02 22.49 18.04
CA ILE A 167 -4.34 22.43 18.68
C ILE A 167 -4.20 22.33 20.20
N MET A 168 -3.25 21.53 20.69
CA MET A 168 -2.94 21.45 22.12
C MET A 168 -2.55 22.82 22.67
N MET A 169 -1.60 23.51 22.01
CA MET A 169 -1.15 24.85 22.43
C MET A 169 -2.29 25.87 22.45
N ASN A 170 -3.17 25.85 21.44
CA ASN A 170 -4.32 26.76 21.37
C ASN A 170 -5.37 26.50 22.47
N ASN A 171 -5.61 25.24 22.84
CA ASN A 171 -6.51 24.91 23.95
C ASN A 171 -5.96 25.38 25.29
N PHE A 172 -4.64 25.35 25.49
CA PHE A 172 -4.00 25.94 26.67
C PHE A 172 -4.10 27.46 26.71
N SER A 173 -4.10 28.16 25.57
CA SER A 173 -4.33 29.61 25.55
C SER A 173 -5.81 30.01 25.67
N GLY A 174 -6.73 29.11 25.29
CA GLY A 174 -8.19 29.33 25.32
C GLY A 174 -8.86 28.93 26.64
N GLY A 175 -8.25 28.04 27.43
CA GLY A 175 -8.68 27.73 28.80
C GLY A 175 -8.32 28.85 29.77
N SER A 176 -9.26 29.77 29.99
CA SER A 176 -9.31 30.69 31.13
C SER A 176 -7.97 31.35 31.53
N VAL A 177 -7.60 32.43 30.84
CA VAL A 177 -6.75 33.49 31.43
C VAL A 177 -7.35 34.00 32.77
N ALA A 178 -8.61 33.71 33.05
CA ALA A 178 -9.28 33.93 34.33
C ALA A 178 -8.84 32.97 35.48
N ASP A 179 -8.37 31.75 35.19
CA ASP A 179 -7.85 30.80 36.21
C ASP A 179 -6.34 30.94 36.43
N LEU A 180 -5.62 31.64 35.56
CA LEU A 180 -4.22 32.01 35.78
C LEU A 180 -4.06 33.10 36.85
N ASN A 181 -5.09 33.88 37.13
CA ASN A 181 -5.09 34.88 38.22
C ASN A 181 -5.50 34.29 39.59
N SER A 182 -6.08 33.08 39.62
CA SER A 182 -6.45 32.40 40.88
C SER A 182 -5.39 31.41 41.36
N ILE A 183 -4.40 31.09 40.51
CA ILE A 183 -3.21 30.34 40.91
C ILE A 183 -2.19 31.36 41.43
N ASP A 184 -2.10 31.48 42.76
CA ASP A 184 -1.05 32.26 43.44
C ASP A 184 0.32 31.62 43.12
N PHE A 185 0.99 32.12 42.09
CA PHE A 185 2.35 31.73 41.68
C PHE A 185 3.42 32.32 42.61
N ASP A 186 3.06 32.75 43.83
CA ASP A 186 4.01 33.25 44.80
C ASP A 186 4.97 32.12 45.25
N VAL A 187 6.04 31.98 44.48
CA VAL A 187 7.14 31.06 44.72
C VAL A 187 7.70 31.28 46.12
N ALA A 188 7.67 32.50 46.65
CA ALA A 188 8.17 32.82 47.98
C ALA A 188 7.31 32.19 49.10
N LYS A 189 5.97 32.18 48.97
CA LYS A 189 5.11 31.45 49.92
C LYS A 189 5.30 29.95 49.85
N LYS A 190 5.47 29.38 48.66
CA LYS A 190 5.67 27.94 48.48
C LYS A 190 7.04 27.49 48.99
N PHE A 191 8.08 28.32 48.82
CA PHE A 191 9.38 28.12 49.45
C PHE A 191 9.34 28.28 50.97
N ALA A 192 8.61 29.28 51.49
CA ALA A 192 8.43 29.48 52.92
C ALA A 192 7.67 28.31 53.58
N GLN A 193 6.70 27.72 52.88
CA GLN A 193 5.96 26.54 53.34
C GLN A 193 6.83 25.27 53.35
N LEU A 194 7.73 25.12 52.36
CA LEU A 194 8.70 24.03 52.31
C LEU A 194 9.79 24.17 53.39
N LEU A 195 10.25 25.40 53.67
CA LEU A 195 11.23 25.70 54.71
C LEU A 195 10.63 25.66 56.12
N GLY A 196 9.37 26.07 56.28
CA GLY A 196 8.67 26.08 57.58
C GLY A 196 8.38 24.69 58.13
N GLY A 197 8.31 23.66 57.27
CA GLY A 197 8.16 22.27 57.70
C GLY A 197 9.44 21.64 58.28
N TRP A 198 10.59 22.32 58.18
CA TRP A 198 11.89 21.82 58.65
C TRP A 198 12.43 22.52 59.91
N VAL A 199 11.71 23.53 60.42
CA VAL A 199 12.04 24.14 61.71
C VAL A 199 11.39 23.31 62.82
N TRP A 200 12.17 22.35 63.34
CA TRP A 200 11.89 21.63 64.58
C TRP A 200 11.78 22.62 65.77
N PRO A 201 10.98 22.35 66.81
CA PRO A 201 10.88 23.20 68.01
C PRO A 201 12.22 23.47 68.70
#